data_AF-A0A736MHD3-F1
#
_entry.id   AF-A0A736MHD3-F1
#
_cell.length_a   1.000
_cell.length_b   1.000
_cell.length_c   1.000
_cell.angle_alpha   90.00
_cell.angle_beta   90.00
_cell.angle_gamma   90.00
#
_symmetry.space_group_name_H-M   'P 1'
#
loop_
_entity.id
_entity.type
_entity.pdbx_description
1 polymer ?
#
loop_
_entity_poly.entity_id
_entity_poly.type
_entity_poly.pdbx_seq_one_letter_code
_entity_poly.pdbx_strand_id
1 'polypeptide(L)'
;MMFEWKDILTPLTTLGAVWLAAHFTLRNEFRKKELEIRAEQLETMSEKCALSLLSMGNYAGYVSYLIDLYLNDIREENPATSHVESEKFSLWYEEASESKWLYDEDLLNWCSHSLRFHRPTDFEKWRNEVEGTRDRICAFFLISRPGQEWKLRLGKSKTLYELDDFSNELKQSCASMKEFRSHLVENIAEDYRKLLRSEPNNLWRLLSHWRTTVCSFFRRPPSPPVS
;
A
#
# COMPACT_ATOMS: atom_id res chain seq x y z
N MET A 1 20.92 9.30 68.76
CA MET A 1 21.41 9.37 67.37
C MET A 1 20.25 9.91 66.54
N MET A 2 20.35 11.17 66.10
CA MET A 2 19.23 11.92 65.52
C MET A 2 19.06 11.43 64.08
N PHE A 3 18.01 10.64 63.83
CA PHE A 3 17.70 10.11 62.50
C PHE A 3 17.25 11.29 61.62
N GLU A 4 18.13 11.81 60.77
CA GLU A 4 17.78 12.89 59.87
C GLU A 4 17.00 12.34 58.67
N TRP A 5 15.78 12.83 58.45
CA TRP A 5 14.94 12.49 57.30
C TRP A 5 15.65 12.65 55.94
N LYS A 6 16.68 13.48 55.91
CA LYS A 6 17.56 13.73 54.76
C LYS A 6 18.33 12.47 54.32
N ASP A 7 18.67 11.59 55.25
CA ASP A 7 19.39 10.33 54.98
C ASP A 7 18.49 9.27 54.31
N ILE A 8 17.16 9.39 54.46
CA ILE A 8 16.18 8.54 53.76
C ILE A 8 15.77 9.17 52.43
N LEU A 9 15.61 10.50 52.38
CA LEU A 9 15.15 11.19 51.17
C LEU A 9 16.15 11.09 50.01
N THR A 10 17.45 11.22 50.29
CA THR A 10 18.50 11.23 49.26
C THR A 10 18.63 9.91 48.49
N PRO A 11 18.61 8.72 49.10
CA PRO A 11 18.55 7.45 48.37
C PRO A 11 17.21 7.24 47.64
N LEU A 12 16.10 7.76 48.20
CA LEU A 12 14.79 7.65 47.55
C LEU A 12 14.69 8.50 46.28
N THR A 13 15.23 9.72 46.30
CA THR A 13 15.24 10.62 45.13
C THR A 13 16.18 10.13 44.06
N THR A 14 17.34 9.57 44.42
CA THR A 14 18.27 8.97 43.46
C THR A 14 17.70 7.71 42.81
N LEU A 15 17.10 6.79 43.58
CA LEU A 15 16.36 5.64 43.02
C LEU A 15 15.21 6.07 42.11
N GLY A 16 14.43 7.07 42.53
CA GLY A 16 13.34 7.63 41.72
C GLY A 16 13.83 8.28 40.42
N ALA A 17 14.96 9.00 40.47
CA ALA A 17 15.58 9.61 39.30
C ALA A 17 16.13 8.56 38.34
N VAL A 18 16.80 7.52 38.85
CA VAL A 18 17.30 6.39 38.04
C VAL A 18 16.15 5.62 37.40
N TRP A 19 15.07 5.37 38.14
CA TRP A 19 13.88 4.70 37.62
C TRP A 19 13.18 5.52 36.53
N LEU A 20 13.01 6.83 36.74
CA LEU A 20 12.46 7.73 35.73
C LEU A 20 13.35 7.79 34.49
N ALA A 21 14.67 7.93 34.67
CA ALA A 21 15.61 7.95 33.56
C ALA A 21 15.54 6.65 32.76
N ALA A 22 15.57 5.49 33.43
CA ALA A 22 15.43 4.19 32.77
C ALA A 22 14.09 4.06 32.04
N HIS A 23 12.99 4.50 32.65
CA HIS A 23 11.68 4.45 32.03
C HIS A 23 11.57 5.38 30.81
N PHE A 24 12.12 6.59 30.88
CA PHE A 24 12.19 7.52 29.74
C PHE A 24 13.06 6.97 28.62
N THR A 25 14.23 6.40 28.93
CA THR A 25 15.12 5.78 27.95
C THR A 25 14.43 4.61 27.25
N LEU A 26 13.86 3.67 28.00
CA LEU A 26 13.12 2.53 27.45
C LEU A 26 11.96 2.99 26.56
N ARG A 27 11.15 3.95 27.03
CA ARG A 27 10.03 4.48 26.25
C ARG A 27 10.48 5.18 24.97
N ASN A 28 11.60 5.90 25.02
CA ASN A 28 12.16 6.56 23.85
C ASN A 28 12.69 5.53 22.84
N GLU A 29 13.37 4.48 23.32
CA GLU A 29 13.83 3.38 22.46
C GLU A 29 12.66 2.61 21.83
N PHE A 30 11.61 2.29 22.59
CA PHE A 30 10.41 1.65 22.04
C PHE A 30 9.74 2.53 20.97
N ARG A 31 9.59 3.83 21.23
CA ARG A 31 9.01 4.77 20.26
C ARG A 31 9.89 4.90 19.02
N LYS A 32 11.21 4.91 19.17
CA LYS A 32 12.15 4.95 18.06
C LYS A 32 12.03 3.70 17.20
N LYS A 33 12.05 2.50 17.80
CA LYS A 33 11.88 1.23 17.08
C LYS A 33 10.52 1.14 16.38
N GLU A 34 9.45 1.56 17.04
CA GLU A 34 8.11 1.60 16.43
C GLU A 34 8.07 2.53 15.22
N LEU A 35 8.73 3.69 15.31
CA LEU A 35 8.82 4.64 14.21
C LEU A 35 9.67 4.09 13.06
N GLU A 36 10.79 3.43 13.35
CA GLU A 36 11.63 2.74 12.36
C GLU A 36 10.85 1.66 11.62
N ILE A 37 10.11 0.80 12.34
CA ILE A 37 9.29 -0.25 11.74
C ILE A 37 8.20 0.35 10.84
N ARG A 38 7.51 1.40 11.29
CA ARG A 38 6.47 2.07 10.49
C ARG A 38 7.04 2.77 9.26
N ALA A 39 8.22 3.38 9.39
CA ALA A 39 8.94 3.98 8.30
C ALA A 39 9.29 2.95 7.23
N GLU A 40 9.92 1.83 7.63
CA GLU A 40 10.30 0.74 6.73
C GLU A 40 9.08 0.13 6.02
N GLN A 41 7.96 -0.04 6.73
CA GLN A 41 6.70 -0.51 6.15
C GLN A 41 6.15 0.45 5.08
N LEU A 42 6.16 1.76 5.34
CA LEU A 42 5.71 2.75 4.37
C LEU A 42 6.62 2.81 3.15
N GLU A 43 7.93 2.73 3.35
CA GLU A 43 8.92 2.71 2.27
C GLU A 43 8.74 1.48 1.39
N THR A 44 8.68 0.29 2.00
CA THR A 44 8.44 -0.98 1.29
C THR A 44 7.13 -0.96 0.51
N MET A 45 6.06 -0.44 1.12
CA MET A 45 4.75 -0.33 0.45
C MET A 45 4.80 0.66 -0.71
N SER A 46 5.44 1.82 -0.53
CA SER A 46 5.60 2.82 -1.59
C SER A 46 6.35 2.25 -2.78
N GLU A 47 7.50 1.63 -2.54
CA GLU A 47 8.34 1.06 -3.59
C GLU A 47 7.60 -0.04 -4.36
N LYS A 48 7.07 -1.04 -3.65
CA LYS A 48 6.38 -2.18 -4.27
C LYS A 48 5.12 -1.80 -5.01
N CYS A 49 4.29 -0.91 -4.45
CA CYS A 49 3.08 -0.45 -5.12
C CYS A 49 3.41 0.42 -6.33
N ALA A 50 4.42 1.28 -6.24
CA ALA A 50 4.85 2.11 -7.38
C ALA A 50 5.44 1.28 -8.52
N LEU A 51 6.22 0.25 -8.18
CA LEU A 51 6.75 -0.71 -9.16
C LEU A 51 5.62 -1.50 -9.84
N SER A 52 4.63 -1.96 -9.06
CA SER A 52 3.47 -2.69 -9.58
C SER A 52 2.59 -1.85 -10.51
N LEU A 53 2.38 -0.57 -10.17
CA LEU A 53 1.65 0.36 -11.03
C LEU A 53 2.40 0.61 -12.34
N LEU A 54 3.73 0.71 -12.27
CA LEU A 54 4.57 0.85 -13.45
C LEU A 54 4.52 -0.40 -14.33
N SER A 55 4.68 -1.59 -13.76
CA SER A 55 4.66 -2.85 -14.52
C SER A 55 3.30 -3.09 -15.17
N MET A 56 2.21 -2.88 -14.43
CA MET A 56 0.85 -3.00 -14.98
C MET A 56 0.58 -1.97 -16.08
N GLY A 57 1.00 -0.71 -15.88
CA GLY A 57 0.86 0.33 -16.90
C GLY A 57 1.66 0.03 -18.17
N ASN A 58 2.88 -0.49 -18.03
CA ASN A 58 3.70 -0.91 -19.15
C ASN A 58 3.08 -2.12 -19.88
N TYR A 59 2.54 -3.08 -19.15
CA TYR A 59 1.85 -4.23 -19.73
C TYR A 59 0.62 -3.80 -20.54
N ALA A 60 -0.23 -2.94 -19.97
CA ALA A 60 -1.39 -2.38 -20.65
C ALA A 60 -0.98 -1.59 -21.91
N GLY A 61 0.10 -0.80 -21.82
CA GLY A 61 0.66 -0.07 -22.95
C GLY A 61 1.19 -1.00 -24.05
N TYR A 62 1.85 -2.09 -23.68
CA TYR A 62 2.34 -3.08 -24.64
C TYR A 62 1.21 -3.81 -25.35
N VAL A 63 0.16 -4.21 -24.62
CA VAL A 63 -1.04 -4.82 -25.22
C VAL A 63 -1.72 -3.86 -26.20
N SER A 64 -1.86 -2.58 -25.82
CA SER A 64 -2.39 -1.55 -26.72
C SER A 64 -1.54 -1.37 -27.97
N TYR A 65 -0.22 -1.38 -27.84
CA TYR A 65 0.71 -1.30 -28.97
C TYR A 65 0.56 -2.46 -29.95
N LEU A 66 0.43 -3.70 -29.47
CA LEU A 66 0.20 -4.87 -30.33
C LEU A 66 -1.10 -4.74 -31.14
N ILE A 67 -2.16 -4.23 -30.51
CA ILE A 67 -3.46 -4.00 -31.16
C ILE A 67 -3.35 -2.89 -32.20
N ASP A 68 -2.69 -1.78 -31.87
CA ASP A 68 -2.50 -0.65 -32.79
C ASP A 68 -1.68 -1.04 -34.02
N LEU A 69 -0.60 -1.80 -33.82
CA LEU A 69 0.25 -2.30 -34.91
C LEU A 69 -0.60 -3.13 -35.88
N TYR A 70 -1.40 -4.03 -35.34
CA TYR A 70 -2.29 -4.84 -36.15
C TYR A 70 -3.40 -4.04 -36.86
N LEU A 71 -3.99 -3.06 -36.18
CA LEU A 71 -5.00 -2.17 -36.79
C LEU A 71 -4.42 -1.40 -37.96
N ASN A 72 -3.16 -0.95 -37.87
CA ASN A 72 -2.47 -0.29 -38.97
C ASN A 72 -2.22 -1.26 -40.14
N ASP A 73 -1.73 -2.46 -39.86
CA ASP A 73 -1.47 -3.48 -40.88
C ASP A 73 -2.75 -3.83 -41.67
N ILE A 74 -3.89 -4.03 -41.00
CA ILE A 74 -5.17 -4.31 -41.69
C ILE A 74 -5.63 -3.11 -42.54
N ARG A 75 -5.51 -1.89 -41.99
CA ARG A 75 -5.93 -0.67 -42.68
C ARG A 75 -5.15 -0.47 -43.98
N GLU A 76 -3.89 -0.90 -44.01
CA GLU A 76 -3.03 -0.84 -45.20
C GLU A 76 -3.25 -2.02 -46.16
N GLU A 77 -3.37 -3.26 -45.66
CA GLU A 77 -3.38 -4.46 -46.51
C GLU A 77 -4.78 -4.90 -46.97
N ASN A 78 -5.81 -4.80 -46.12
CA ASN A 78 -7.15 -5.34 -46.40
C ASN A 78 -8.27 -4.50 -45.74
N PRO A 79 -8.63 -3.34 -46.32
CA PRO A 79 -9.65 -2.43 -45.77
C PRO A 79 -11.06 -3.03 -45.73
N ALA A 80 -11.31 -4.15 -46.42
CA ALA A 80 -12.57 -4.88 -46.37
C ALA A 80 -12.73 -5.77 -45.12
N THR A 81 -11.65 -5.98 -44.36
CA THR A 81 -11.70 -6.78 -43.13
C THR A 81 -12.43 -6.01 -42.04
N SER A 82 -13.58 -6.50 -41.61
CA SER A 82 -14.38 -5.86 -40.56
C SER A 82 -14.24 -6.53 -39.18
N HIS A 83 -13.75 -7.77 -39.15
CA HIS A 83 -13.70 -8.60 -37.96
C HIS A 83 -12.40 -9.38 -37.82
N VAL A 84 -12.05 -9.71 -36.58
CA VAL A 84 -10.84 -10.43 -36.19
C VAL A 84 -11.24 -11.62 -35.35
N GLU A 85 -10.85 -12.81 -35.80
CA GLU A 85 -11.19 -14.07 -35.15
C GLU A 85 -10.43 -14.28 -33.83
N SER A 86 -11.01 -15.08 -32.94
CA SER A 86 -10.48 -15.36 -31.60
C SER A 86 -9.10 -15.96 -31.57
N GLU A 87 -8.75 -16.75 -32.58
CA GLU A 87 -7.43 -17.37 -32.69
C GLU A 87 -6.32 -16.31 -32.80
N LYS A 88 -6.61 -15.20 -33.49
CA LYS A 88 -5.62 -14.16 -33.73
C LYS A 88 -5.34 -13.31 -32.49
N PHE A 89 -6.39 -12.92 -31.75
CA PHE A 89 -6.16 -12.22 -30.49
C PHE A 89 -5.69 -13.14 -29.35
N SER A 90 -5.87 -14.47 -29.42
CA SER A 90 -5.19 -15.37 -28.47
C SER A 90 -3.67 -15.38 -28.65
N LEU A 91 -3.17 -15.28 -29.88
CA LEU A 91 -1.72 -15.20 -30.14
C LEU A 91 -1.11 -13.93 -29.54
N TRP A 92 -1.82 -12.79 -29.62
CA TRP A 92 -1.35 -11.56 -28.97
C TRP A 92 -1.31 -11.68 -27.45
N TYR A 93 -2.26 -12.42 -26.86
CA TYR A 93 -2.22 -12.66 -25.42
C TYR A 93 -1.02 -13.54 -25.04
N GLU A 94 -0.74 -14.60 -25.80
CA GLU A 94 0.43 -15.45 -25.61
C GLU A 94 1.72 -14.61 -25.71
N GLU A 95 1.87 -13.81 -26.77
CA GLU A 95 3.00 -12.88 -26.93
C GLU A 95 3.10 -11.89 -25.76
N ALA A 96 1.98 -11.32 -25.33
CA ALA A 96 1.95 -10.44 -24.17
C ALA A 96 2.37 -11.16 -22.87
N SER A 97 1.93 -12.40 -22.68
CA SER A 97 2.23 -13.19 -21.49
C SER A 97 3.69 -13.65 -21.41
N GLU A 98 4.34 -13.86 -22.55
CA GLU A 98 5.77 -14.20 -22.62
C GLU A 98 6.67 -12.97 -22.63
N SER A 99 6.08 -11.78 -22.76
CA SER A 99 6.84 -10.53 -22.80
C SER A 99 7.52 -10.22 -21.46
N LYS A 100 8.67 -9.55 -21.54
CA LYS A 100 9.34 -8.96 -20.37
C LYS A 100 8.50 -7.92 -19.61
N TRP A 101 7.39 -7.49 -20.21
CA TRP A 101 6.49 -6.48 -19.66
C TRP A 101 5.37 -7.10 -18.84
N LEU A 102 5.29 -8.43 -18.76
CA LEU A 102 4.35 -9.10 -17.87
C LEU A 102 4.55 -8.62 -16.42
N TYR A 103 3.45 -8.28 -15.77
CA TYR A 103 3.45 -7.87 -14.37
C TYR A 103 3.62 -9.07 -13.43
N ASP A 104 4.12 -8.81 -12.23
CA ASP A 104 4.20 -9.80 -11.15
C ASP A 104 2.87 -9.88 -10.41
N GLU A 105 2.18 -11.02 -10.53
CA GLU A 105 0.87 -11.27 -9.90
C GLU A 105 0.96 -11.36 -8.38
N ASP A 106 2.05 -11.91 -7.83
CA ASP A 106 2.25 -11.99 -6.37
C ASP A 106 2.47 -10.60 -5.78
N LEU A 107 3.23 -9.77 -6.50
CA LEU A 107 3.45 -8.38 -6.09
C LEU A 107 2.16 -7.55 -6.15
N LEU A 108 1.34 -7.73 -7.19
CA LEU A 108 0.02 -7.10 -7.31
C LEU A 108 -0.90 -7.49 -6.16
N ASN A 109 -0.96 -8.79 -5.84
CA ASN A 109 -1.77 -9.31 -4.73
C ASN A 109 -1.29 -8.77 -3.38
N TRP A 110 0.04 -8.72 -3.17
CA TRP A 110 0.62 -8.12 -1.97
C TRP A 110 0.26 -6.65 -1.82
N CYS A 111 0.34 -5.86 -2.91
CA CYS A 111 -0.03 -4.45 -2.90
C CYS A 111 -1.53 -4.26 -2.64
N SER A 112 -2.39 -5.05 -3.29
CA SER A 112 -3.84 -5.04 -3.07
C SER A 112 -4.18 -5.29 -1.60
N HIS A 113 -3.61 -6.33 -1.00
CA HIS A 113 -3.79 -6.64 0.42
C HIS A 113 -3.27 -5.52 1.32
N SER A 114 -2.05 -5.04 1.07
CA SER A 114 -1.42 -4.01 1.91
C SER A 114 -2.23 -2.70 1.90
N LEU A 115 -2.64 -2.24 0.72
CA LEU A 115 -3.47 -1.05 0.58
C LEU A 115 -4.84 -1.24 1.23
N ARG A 116 -5.47 -2.41 1.08
CA ARG A 116 -6.78 -2.69 1.68
C ARG A 116 -6.78 -2.53 3.20
N PHE A 117 -5.72 -2.96 3.88
CA PHE A 117 -5.64 -2.89 5.34
C PHE A 117 -5.10 -1.56 5.86
N HIS A 118 -4.13 -0.96 5.16
CA HIS A 118 -3.43 0.22 5.66
C HIS A 118 -3.92 1.54 5.06
N ARG A 119 -4.50 1.53 3.85
CA ARG A 119 -4.85 2.73 3.06
C ARG A 119 -6.14 2.51 2.23
N PRO A 120 -7.32 2.38 2.86
CA PRO A 120 -8.56 2.00 2.17
C PRO A 120 -8.96 2.97 1.04
N THR A 121 -8.66 4.26 1.16
CA THR A 121 -8.92 5.26 0.11
C THR A 121 -8.08 5.02 -1.14
N ASP A 122 -6.81 4.66 -0.97
CA ASP A 122 -5.92 4.35 -2.09
C ASP A 122 -6.24 2.96 -2.67
N PHE A 123 -6.76 2.05 -1.83
CA PHE A 123 -7.23 0.73 -2.27
C PHE A 123 -8.43 0.81 -3.22
N GLU A 124 -9.37 1.73 -3.01
CA GLU A 124 -10.50 1.90 -3.95
C GLU A 124 -10.00 2.31 -5.34
N LYS A 125 -9.05 3.25 -5.41
CA LYS A 125 -8.39 3.62 -6.66
C LYS A 125 -7.62 2.45 -7.26
N TRP A 126 -6.86 1.73 -6.44
CA TRP A 126 -6.13 0.54 -6.86
C TRP A 126 -7.05 -0.51 -7.50
N ARG A 127 -8.17 -0.82 -6.85
CA ARG A 127 -9.15 -1.78 -7.35
C ARG A 127 -9.67 -1.35 -8.73
N ASN A 128 -10.04 -0.08 -8.89
CA ASN A 128 -10.61 0.39 -10.15
C ASN A 128 -9.56 0.42 -11.27
N GLU A 129 -8.38 0.96 -10.99
CA GLU A 129 -7.35 1.18 -11.99
C GLU A 129 -6.58 -0.10 -12.32
N VAL A 130 -6.10 -0.82 -11.30
CA VAL A 130 -5.22 -1.98 -11.48
C VAL A 130 -6.01 -3.25 -11.69
N GLU A 131 -6.85 -3.62 -10.71
CA GLU A 131 -7.65 -4.85 -10.81
C GLU A 131 -8.66 -4.72 -11.97
N GLY A 132 -9.32 -3.57 -12.12
CA GLY A 132 -10.25 -3.31 -13.22
C GLY A 132 -9.59 -3.35 -14.60
N THR A 133 -8.37 -2.85 -14.78
CA THR A 133 -7.65 -3.00 -16.06
C THR A 133 -7.26 -4.44 -16.31
N ARG A 134 -6.79 -5.16 -15.28
CA ARG A 134 -6.51 -6.60 -15.38
C ARG A 134 -7.75 -7.39 -15.79
N ASP A 135 -8.91 -7.05 -15.22
CA ASP A 135 -10.20 -7.68 -15.52
C ASP A 135 -10.62 -7.44 -16.97
N ARG A 136 -10.47 -6.20 -17.44
CA ARG A 136 -10.75 -5.82 -18.83
C ARG A 136 -9.87 -6.56 -19.82
N ILE A 137 -8.56 -6.67 -19.55
CA ILE A 137 -7.63 -7.46 -20.37
C ILE A 137 -8.05 -8.93 -20.41
N CYS A 138 -8.31 -9.55 -19.25
CA CYS A 138 -8.78 -10.94 -19.21
C CYS A 138 -10.11 -11.12 -19.97
N ALA A 139 -11.05 -10.19 -19.83
CA ALA A 139 -12.34 -10.25 -20.49
C ALA A 139 -12.21 -10.10 -22.01
N PHE A 140 -11.35 -9.18 -22.47
CA PHE A 140 -11.09 -8.95 -23.88
C PHE A 140 -10.52 -10.19 -24.56
N PHE A 141 -9.50 -10.81 -23.97
CA PHE A 141 -8.85 -12.01 -24.50
C PHE A 141 -9.59 -13.32 -24.17
N LEU A 142 -10.79 -13.25 -23.58
CA LEU A 142 -11.59 -14.43 -23.22
C LEU A 142 -10.81 -15.41 -22.32
N ILE A 143 -10.05 -14.88 -21.38
CA ILE A 143 -9.31 -15.65 -20.38
C ILE A 143 -10.22 -15.82 -19.16
N SER A 144 -10.37 -17.07 -18.74
CA SER A 144 -11.14 -17.40 -17.54
C SER A 144 -10.20 -17.35 -16.35
N ARG A 145 -10.59 -16.65 -15.29
CA ARG A 145 -9.84 -16.66 -14.03
C ARG A 145 -10.21 -17.86 -13.17
N PRO A 146 -9.34 -18.26 -12.22
CA PRO A 146 -9.70 -19.24 -11.21
C PRO A 146 -11.01 -18.85 -10.52
N GLY A 147 -12.00 -19.74 -10.55
CA GLY A 147 -13.33 -19.50 -9.97
C GLY A 147 -14.37 -18.79 -10.87
N GLN A 148 -14.03 -18.45 -12.12
CA GLN A 148 -14.99 -17.95 -13.11
C GLN A 148 -15.43 -19.06 -14.07
N GLU A 149 -16.64 -18.92 -14.64
CA GLU A 149 -17.13 -19.81 -15.68
C GLU A 149 -16.20 -19.80 -16.91
N TRP A 150 -15.96 -20.98 -17.48
CA TRP A 150 -15.14 -21.14 -18.66
C TRP A 150 -15.73 -20.38 -19.85
N LYS A 151 -15.03 -19.35 -20.32
CA LYS A 151 -15.45 -18.59 -21.50
C LYS A 151 -15.15 -19.41 -22.76
N LEU A 152 -16.21 -19.83 -23.46
CA LEU A 152 -16.07 -20.47 -24.77
C LEU A 152 -15.44 -19.49 -25.77
N ARG A 153 -14.32 -19.90 -26.38
CA ARG A 153 -13.56 -19.12 -27.38
C ARG A 153 -14.05 -19.34 -28.81
N LEU A 154 -14.58 -20.52 -29.12
CA LEU A 154 -14.97 -20.91 -30.49
C LEU A 154 -15.94 -19.91 -31.14
N GLY A 155 -15.57 -19.46 -32.35
CA GLY A 155 -16.43 -18.66 -33.22
C GLY A 155 -16.66 -17.21 -32.78
N LYS A 156 -15.93 -16.71 -31.77
CA LYS A 156 -16.02 -15.30 -31.37
C LYS A 156 -15.06 -14.46 -32.22
N SER A 157 -15.59 -13.38 -32.78
CA SER A 157 -14.82 -12.37 -33.49
C SER A 157 -15.04 -11.00 -32.85
N LYS A 158 -14.03 -10.13 -32.94
CA LYS A 158 -14.13 -8.72 -32.53
C LYS A 158 -14.10 -7.83 -33.75
N THR A 159 -14.87 -6.75 -33.72
CA THR A 159 -14.84 -5.72 -34.77
C THR A 159 -13.58 -4.87 -34.65
N LEU A 160 -13.15 -4.23 -35.73
CA LEU A 160 -12.05 -3.26 -35.67
C LEU A 160 -12.35 -2.07 -34.75
N TYR A 161 -13.63 -1.68 -34.63
CA TYR A 161 -14.06 -0.63 -33.72
C TYR A 161 -13.84 -1.02 -32.25
N GLU A 162 -14.21 -2.24 -31.86
CA GLU A 162 -13.96 -2.76 -30.50
C GLU A 162 -12.46 -2.86 -30.19
N LEU A 163 -11.62 -3.15 -31.19
CA LEU A 163 -10.16 -3.15 -31.02
C LEU A 163 -9.61 -1.74 -30.78
N ASP A 164 -10.05 -0.77 -31.57
CA ASP A 164 -9.63 0.63 -31.47
C ASP A 164 -10.07 1.23 -30.12
N ASP A 165 -11.32 1.00 -29.74
CA ASP A 165 -11.89 1.43 -28.45
C ASP A 165 -11.12 0.82 -27.28
N PHE A 166 -10.88 -0.50 -27.30
CA PHE A 166 -10.11 -1.16 -26.25
C PHE A 166 -8.64 -0.68 -26.18
N SER A 167 -7.99 -0.42 -27.32
CA SER A 167 -6.65 0.17 -27.34
C SER A 167 -6.64 1.57 -26.68
N ASN A 168 -7.64 2.39 -26.99
CA ASN A 168 -7.80 3.71 -26.39
C ASN A 168 -8.08 3.63 -24.88
N GLU A 169 -8.90 2.69 -24.43
CA GLU A 169 -9.13 2.43 -23.00
C GLU A 169 -7.84 2.02 -22.26
N LEU A 170 -6.99 1.18 -22.86
CA LEU A 170 -5.72 0.77 -22.28
C LEU A 170 -4.73 1.95 -22.16
N LYS A 171 -4.68 2.82 -23.17
CA LYS A 171 -3.88 4.07 -23.13
C LYS A 171 -4.36 4.99 -22.00
N GLN A 172 -5.67 5.16 -21.85
CA GLN A 172 -6.25 5.94 -20.74
C GLN A 172 -5.89 5.33 -19.38
N SER A 173 -6.00 4.00 -19.27
CA SER A 173 -5.65 3.27 -18.04
C SER A 173 -4.16 3.43 -17.70
N CYS A 174 -3.27 3.40 -18.68
CA CYS A 174 -1.84 3.67 -18.49
C CYS A 174 -1.58 5.09 -17.97
N ALA A 175 -2.25 6.10 -18.54
CA ALA A 175 -2.15 7.47 -18.06
C ALA A 175 -2.67 7.62 -16.61
N SER A 176 -3.82 7.00 -16.31
CA SER A 176 -4.41 7.01 -14.97
C SER A 176 -3.52 6.31 -13.94
N MET A 177 -2.94 5.15 -14.27
CA MET A 177 -1.98 4.46 -13.40
C MET A 177 -0.72 5.28 -13.12
N LYS A 178 -0.23 6.03 -14.10
CA LYS A 178 0.91 6.94 -13.93
C LYS A 178 0.58 8.09 -12.98
N GLU A 179 -0.60 8.68 -13.11
CA GLU A 179 -1.09 9.73 -12.22
C GLU A 179 -1.29 9.18 -10.79
N PHE A 180 -1.95 8.02 -10.67
CA PHE A 180 -2.17 7.36 -9.39
C PHE A 180 -0.85 7.01 -8.70
N ARG A 181 0.16 6.54 -9.44
CA ARG A 181 1.50 6.29 -8.88
C ARG A 181 2.10 7.55 -8.26
N SER A 182 2.02 8.69 -8.94
CA SER A 182 2.54 9.96 -8.42
C SER A 182 1.81 10.36 -7.12
N HIS A 183 0.47 10.27 -7.12
CA HIS A 183 -0.33 10.54 -5.94
C HIS A 183 -0.05 9.60 -4.77
N LEU A 184 0.11 8.30 -5.04
CA LEU A 184 0.39 7.31 -4.00
C LEU A 184 1.72 7.59 -3.31
N VAL A 185 2.77 7.86 -4.09
CA VAL A 185 4.11 8.19 -3.56
C VAL A 185 4.07 9.49 -2.76
N GLU A 186 3.37 10.51 -3.24
CA GLU A 186 3.21 11.78 -2.53
C GLU A 186 2.46 11.60 -1.20
N ASN A 187 1.35 10.88 -1.21
CA ASN A 187 0.56 10.60 -0.01
C ASN A 187 1.36 9.79 1.02
N ILE A 188 2.12 8.79 0.60
CA ILE A 188 2.99 8.02 1.51
C ILE A 188 4.12 8.91 2.06
N ALA A 189 4.71 9.78 1.22
CA ALA A 189 5.72 10.73 1.67
C ALA A 189 5.16 11.74 2.69
N GLU A 190 3.92 12.20 2.53
CA GLU A 190 3.25 13.01 3.54
C GLU A 190 3.05 12.27 4.86
N ASP A 191 2.62 11.02 4.80
CA ASP A 191 2.42 10.21 6.01
C ASP A 191 3.75 9.91 6.71
N TYR A 192 4.82 9.70 5.96
CA TYR A 192 6.19 9.63 6.48
C TYR A 192 6.58 10.94 7.20
N ARG A 193 6.32 12.11 6.58
CA ARG A 193 6.57 13.42 7.23
C ARG A 193 5.74 13.62 8.49
N LYS A 194 4.48 13.18 8.50
CA LYS A 194 3.61 13.23 9.69
C LYS A 194 4.13 12.33 10.80
N LEU A 195 4.63 11.13 10.48
CA LEU A 195 5.25 10.22 11.44
C LEU A 195 6.50 10.83 12.09
N LEU A 196 7.31 11.54 11.30
CA LEU A 196 8.53 12.22 11.79
C LEU A 196 8.23 13.46 12.63
N ARG A 197 7.05 14.09 12.48
CA ARG A 197 6.64 15.18 13.36
C ARG A 197 6.26 14.59 14.72
N SER A 198 7.18 14.70 15.68
CA SER A 198 6.87 14.37 17.06
C SER A 198 5.65 15.16 17.53
N GLU A 199 4.55 14.48 17.88
CA GLU A 199 3.61 15.08 18.84
C GLU A 199 4.44 15.53 20.04
N PRO A 200 4.39 16.82 20.43
CA PRO A 200 5.11 17.26 21.60
C PRO A 200 4.64 16.39 22.74
N ASN A 201 5.57 15.66 23.35
CA ASN A 201 5.30 14.95 24.60
C ASN A 201 4.69 16.00 25.52
N ASN A 202 3.38 15.94 25.75
CA ASN A 202 2.73 16.81 26.69
C ASN A 202 3.26 16.39 28.06
N LEU A 203 4.40 16.97 28.46
CA LEU A 203 5.01 16.85 29.77
C LEU A 203 3.95 17.09 30.85
N TRP A 204 3.00 17.98 30.57
CA TRP A 204 1.80 18.23 31.37
C TRP A 204 0.89 17.02 31.59
N ARG A 205 0.72 16.14 30.60
CA ARG A 205 -0.07 14.90 30.73
C ARG A 205 0.68 13.84 31.56
N LEU A 206 2.00 13.77 31.42
CA LEU A 206 2.86 12.91 32.25
C LEU A 206 2.89 13.39 33.71
N LEU A 207 3.04 14.71 33.91
CA LEU A 207 3.03 15.36 35.23
C LEU A 207 1.66 15.26 35.91
N SER A 208 0.56 15.42 35.18
CA SER A 208 -0.78 15.27 35.75
C SER A 208 -1.05 13.83 36.18
N HIS A 209 -0.64 12.84 35.38
CA HIS A 209 -0.78 11.43 35.73
C HIS A 209 0.07 11.08 36.96
N TRP A 210 1.33 11.53 36.99
CA TRP A 210 2.22 11.38 38.15
C TRP A 210 1.64 12.01 39.42
N ARG A 211 1.15 13.25 39.35
CA ARG A 211 0.51 13.92 40.47
C ARG A 211 -0.69 13.12 40.99
N THR A 212 -1.49 12.54 40.09
CA THR A 212 -2.68 11.77 40.48
C THR A 212 -2.28 10.48 41.20
N THR A 213 -1.27 9.77 40.70
CA THR A 213 -0.76 8.52 41.29
C THR A 213 -0.02 8.75 42.62
N VAL A 214 0.76 9.83 42.73
CA VAL A 214 1.45 10.19 43.98
C VAL A 214 0.44 10.64 45.03
N CYS A 215 -0.53 11.48 44.65
CA CYS A 215 -1.58 11.91 45.58
C CYS A 215 -2.49 10.75 46.03
N SER A 216 -2.69 9.71 45.22
CA SER A 216 -3.45 8.53 45.65
C SER A 216 -2.66 7.63 46.60
N PHE A 217 -1.32 7.57 46.43
CA PHE A 217 -0.43 6.82 47.31
C PHE A 217 -0.35 7.41 48.73
N PHE A 218 -0.24 8.74 48.84
CA PHE A 218 -0.19 9.45 50.14
C PHE A 218 -1.56 9.64 50.82
N ARG A 219 -2.66 9.27 50.16
CA ARG A 219 -4.02 9.33 50.74
C ARG A 219 -4.40 8.08 51.55
N ARG A 220 -3.59 7.03 51.56
CA ARG A 220 -3.80 5.88 52.46
C ARG A 220 -2.96 6.07 53.73
N PRO A 221 -3.57 6.27 54.92
CA PRO A 221 -2.80 6.33 56.15
C PRO A 221 -2.20 4.94 56.46
N PRO A 222 -1.01 4.87 57.08
CA PRO A 222 -0.46 3.59 57.52
C PRO A 222 -1.40 2.98 58.57
N SER A 223 -1.95 1.80 58.28
CA SER A 223 -2.70 1.03 59.25
C SER A 223 -1.76 0.62 60.40
N PRO A 224 -2.11 0.89 61.67
CA PRO A 224 -1.29 0.45 62.79
C PRO A 224 -1.22 -1.09 62.82
N PRO A 225 -0.11 -1.66 63.30
CA PRO A 225 0.02 -3.11 63.40
C PRO A 225 -1.03 -3.65 64.37
N VAL A 226 -1.80 -4.62 63.89
CA VAL A 226 -2.79 -5.34 64.70
C VAL A 226 -2.03 -6.16 65.74
N SER A 227 -2.17 -5.77 67.01
CA SER A 227 -1.73 -6.53 68.19
C SER A 227 -2.65 -7.72 68.45
#